data_AF-X1RHG1-F1
#
_entry.id   AF-X1RHG1-F1
#
_cell.length_a   1.000
_cell.length_b   1.000
_cell.length_c   1.000
_cell.angle_alpha   90.00
_cell.angle_beta   90.00
_cell.angle_gamma   90.00
#
_symmetry.space_group_name_H-M   'P 1'
#
loop_
_entity.id
_entity.type
_entity.pdbx_description
1 polymer ?
#
loop_
_entity_poly.entity_id
_entity_poly.type
_entity_poly.pdbx_seq_one_letter_code
_entity_poly.pdbx_strand_id
1 'polypeptide(L)'
;KVLDPAAEALITANIKATEIEISLDTVLAGEEIVINGLTFTAHGTVTDTTLRQFSISGDNSADAAELAICINDPTDGVPGVLATAAVAVITLTSTIPGATLLTVTSTDATFTISTTEAQCYVDLESLALDAEFTHIAAKVTTTAASNVAVMLLRYHSRKKITQKMGAQYPA
;
A
#
# COMPACT_ATOMS: atom_id res chain seq x y z
N LYS A 1 37.19 2.91 -10.59
CA LYS A 1 36.44 2.99 -9.33
C LYS A 1 35.19 2.15 -9.54
N VAL A 2 35.12 0.97 -8.93
CA VAL A 2 33.90 0.15 -8.98
C VAL A 2 32.86 0.95 -8.21
N LEU A 3 31.78 1.35 -8.88
CA LEU A 3 30.65 1.97 -8.20
C LEU A 3 30.03 0.85 -7.36
N ASP A 4 29.98 1.03 -6.05
CA ASP A 4 29.12 0.19 -5.22
C ASP A 4 27.70 0.23 -5.82
N PRO A 5 26.97 -0.90 -5.81
CA PRO A 5 25.61 -0.93 -6.33
C PRO A 5 24.79 0.16 -5.64
N ALA A 6 24.12 0.99 -6.42
CA ALA A 6 23.27 2.04 -5.88
C ALA A 6 22.20 1.43 -4.98
N ALA A 7 22.02 1.98 -3.77
CA ALA A 7 20.94 1.55 -2.89
C ALA A 7 19.59 1.83 -3.57
N GLU A 8 18.74 0.81 -3.64
CA GLU A 8 17.47 0.83 -4.35
C GLU A 8 16.33 0.53 -3.37
N ALA A 9 15.20 1.21 -3.58
CA ALA A 9 13.93 0.87 -2.97
C ALA A 9 12.89 0.72 -4.06
N LEU A 10 12.10 -0.36 -4.00
CA LEU A 10 11.08 -0.69 -5.00
C LEU A 10 9.70 -0.66 -4.34
N ILE A 11 8.77 0.01 -5.00
CA ILE A 11 7.34 -0.12 -4.72
C ILE A 11 6.78 -1.11 -5.75
N THR A 12 6.18 -2.19 -5.26
CA THR A 12 5.42 -3.14 -6.08
C THR A 12 3.94 -2.91 -5.82
N ALA A 13 3.12 -2.92 -6.88
CA ALA A 13 1.69 -2.75 -6.76
C ALA A 13 1.11 -3.75 -5.75
N ASN A 14 0.25 -3.24 -4.88
CA ASN A 14 -0.53 -3.97 -3.87
C ASN A 14 0.33 -4.62 -2.77
N ILE A 15 1.62 -4.25 -2.69
CA ILE A 15 2.57 -4.76 -1.72
C ILE A 15 3.17 -3.59 -0.95
N LYS A 16 3.14 -3.68 0.38
CA LYS A 16 3.70 -2.69 1.29
C LYS A 16 3.21 -1.25 1.06
N ALA A 17 1.95 -1.09 0.66
CA ALA A 17 1.30 0.20 0.43
C ALA A 17 0.88 0.87 1.75
N THR A 18 0.62 2.18 1.71
CA THR A 18 -0.01 2.92 2.83
C THR A 18 -1.52 3.03 2.64
N GLU A 19 -1.99 2.96 1.39
CA GLU A 19 -3.42 2.92 1.05
C GLU A 19 -3.68 2.03 -0.19
N ILE A 20 -4.73 1.21 -0.10
CA ILE A 20 -5.20 0.31 -1.17
C ILE A 20 -6.72 0.42 -1.29
N GLU A 21 -7.22 0.48 -2.52
CA GLU A 21 -8.63 0.30 -2.84
C GLU A 21 -8.90 -1.13 -3.33
N ILE A 22 -10.03 -1.68 -2.90
CA ILE A 22 -10.56 -2.97 -3.35
C ILE A 22 -11.97 -2.73 -3.89
N SER A 23 -12.18 -2.92 -5.19
CA SER A 23 -13.52 -2.90 -5.78
C SER A 23 -14.08 -4.32 -5.85
N LEU A 24 -15.34 -4.47 -5.43
CA LEU A 24 -16.08 -5.71 -5.52
C LEU A 24 -17.00 -5.69 -6.75
N ASP A 25 -16.97 -6.78 -7.52
CA ASP A 25 -17.88 -7.01 -8.63
C ASP A 25 -18.46 -8.43 -8.57
N THR A 26 -19.69 -8.53 -8.03
CA THR A 26 -20.46 -9.78 -8.00
C THR A 26 -19.67 -10.93 -7.37
N VAL A 27 -19.14 -10.70 -6.16
CA VAL A 27 -18.35 -11.69 -5.41
C VAL A 27 -19.17 -12.96 -5.17
N LEU A 28 -18.54 -14.12 -5.32
CA LEU A 28 -19.18 -15.43 -5.20
C LEU A 28 -18.78 -16.13 -3.90
N ALA A 29 -19.66 -17.00 -3.40
CA ALA A 29 -19.41 -17.71 -2.16
C ALA A 29 -18.17 -18.62 -2.30
N GLY A 30 -17.27 -18.55 -1.32
CA GLY A 30 -16.01 -19.27 -1.29
C GLY A 30 -14.83 -18.53 -1.93
N GLU A 31 -15.06 -17.39 -2.58
CA GLU A 31 -13.96 -16.52 -3.04
C GLU A 31 -13.22 -15.89 -1.87
N GLU A 32 -11.94 -15.61 -2.07
CA GLU A 32 -11.03 -15.21 -1.00
C GLU A 32 -10.23 -13.96 -1.35
N ILE A 33 -10.04 -13.12 -0.34
CA ILE A 33 -9.09 -12.01 -0.38
C ILE A 33 -8.17 -12.09 0.83
N VAL A 34 -6.87 -11.93 0.59
CA VAL A 34 -5.85 -11.98 1.62
C VAL A 34 -5.35 -10.56 1.89
N ILE A 35 -5.45 -10.11 3.13
CA ILE A 35 -5.02 -8.78 3.58
C ILE A 35 -4.01 -8.97 4.71
N ASN A 36 -2.77 -8.54 4.50
CA ASN A 36 -1.66 -8.72 5.44
C ASN A 36 -1.47 -10.17 5.94
N GLY A 37 -1.75 -11.14 5.06
CA GLY A 37 -1.63 -12.56 5.36
C GLY A 37 -2.85 -13.18 6.07
N LEU A 38 -3.89 -12.40 6.36
CA LEU A 38 -5.18 -12.88 6.86
C LEU A 38 -6.14 -13.10 5.70
N THR A 39 -6.69 -14.31 5.59
CA THR A 39 -7.70 -14.66 4.59
C THR A 39 -9.08 -14.26 5.07
N PHE A 40 -9.82 -13.57 4.20
CA PHE A 40 -11.24 -13.29 4.33
C PHE A 40 -11.99 -14.03 3.24
N THR A 41 -13.03 -14.76 3.62
CA THR A 41 -13.76 -15.65 2.70
C THR A 41 -15.20 -15.17 2.54
N ALA A 42 -15.65 -15.05 1.29
CA ALA A 42 -17.03 -14.71 0.97
C ALA A 42 -17.97 -15.85 1.39
N HIS A 43 -19.02 -15.54 2.15
CA HIS A 43 -20.03 -16.49 2.59
C HIS A 43 -21.41 -16.06 2.11
N GLY A 44 -22.24 -17.01 1.67
CA GLY A 44 -23.49 -16.69 0.99
C GLY A 44 -24.46 -15.80 1.77
N THR A 45 -24.50 -15.91 3.10
CA THR A 45 -25.52 -15.23 3.93
C THR A 45 -25.09 -14.81 5.33
N VAL A 46 -23.82 -14.99 5.70
CA VAL A 46 -23.38 -14.82 7.10
C VAL A 46 -22.09 -14.03 7.13
N THR A 47 -22.04 -13.06 8.04
CA THR A 47 -20.83 -12.38 8.45
C THR A 47 -20.42 -12.91 9.81
N ASP A 48 -19.26 -13.57 9.88
CA ASP A 48 -18.65 -14.10 11.09
C ASP A 48 -17.21 -13.58 11.16
N THR A 49 -16.99 -12.55 11.98
CA THR A 49 -15.68 -11.90 12.08
C THR A 49 -14.63 -12.82 12.70
N THR A 50 -15.02 -13.77 13.56
CA THR A 50 -14.10 -14.72 14.19
C THR A 50 -13.53 -15.73 13.19
N LEU A 51 -14.32 -16.05 12.16
CA LEU A 51 -13.91 -16.90 11.04
C LEU A 51 -13.45 -16.11 9.82
N ARG A 52 -13.46 -14.78 9.88
CA ARG A 52 -13.18 -13.86 8.77
C ARG A 52 -14.05 -14.13 7.55
N GLN A 53 -15.32 -14.46 7.79
CA GLN A 53 -16.31 -14.67 6.75
C GLN A 53 -17.20 -13.44 6.63
N PHE A 54 -17.44 -12.97 5.41
CA PHE A 54 -18.32 -11.84 5.16
C PHE A 54 -19.49 -12.25 4.27
N SER A 55 -20.68 -11.74 4.57
CA SER A 55 -21.88 -12.05 3.80
C SER A 55 -21.83 -11.41 2.42
N ILE A 56 -22.25 -12.17 1.40
CA ILE A 56 -22.49 -11.69 0.03
C ILE A 56 -23.98 -11.79 -0.37
N SER A 57 -24.89 -11.72 0.61
CA SER A 57 -26.33 -11.80 0.36
C SER A 57 -26.93 -10.53 -0.24
N GLY A 58 -26.14 -9.46 -0.37
CA GLY A 58 -26.58 -8.14 -0.75
C GLY A 58 -26.24 -7.80 -2.21
N ASP A 59 -26.09 -6.49 -2.46
CA ASP A 59 -25.40 -5.99 -3.64
C ASP A 59 -23.93 -5.74 -3.32
N ASN A 60 -23.11 -5.45 -4.33
CA ASN A 60 -21.67 -5.22 -4.13
C ASN A 60 -21.36 -4.14 -3.07
N SER A 61 -22.26 -3.17 -2.84
CA SER A 61 -22.06 -2.14 -1.82
C SER A 61 -22.32 -2.68 -0.41
N ALA A 62 -23.35 -3.49 -0.24
CA ALA A 62 -23.60 -4.21 1.00
C ALA A 62 -22.47 -5.20 1.31
N ASP A 63 -22.03 -5.97 0.32
CA ASP A 63 -20.96 -6.96 0.47
C ASP A 63 -19.63 -6.30 0.88
N ALA A 64 -19.33 -5.13 0.30
CA ALA A 64 -18.17 -4.33 0.67
C ALA A 64 -18.24 -3.85 2.14
N ALA A 65 -19.43 -3.50 2.62
CA ALA A 65 -19.63 -3.12 4.01
C ALA A 65 -19.43 -4.30 4.96
N GLU A 66 -19.91 -5.49 4.61
CA GLU A 66 -19.72 -6.73 5.38
C GLU A 66 -18.24 -7.14 5.48
N LEU A 67 -17.49 -7.03 4.37
CA LEU A 67 -16.04 -7.26 4.39
C LEU A 67 -15.33 -6.21 5.25
N ALA A 68 -15.70 -4.92 5.15
CA ALA A 68 -15.12 -3.87 5.98
C ALA A 68 -15.38 -4.10 7.49
N ILE A 69 -16.55 -4.65 7.87
CA ILE A 69 -16.85 -5.07 9.25
C ILE A 69 -15.83 -6.12 9.71
N CYS A 70 -15.57 -7.15 8.89
CA CYS A 70 -14.60 -8.19 9.24
C CYS A 70 -13.17 -7.63 9.39
N ILE A 71 -12.76 -6.74 8.48
CA ILE A 71 -11.42 -6.15 8.53
C ILE A 71 -11.22 -5.27 9.76
N ASN A 72 -12.25 -4.52 10.15
CA ASN A 72 -12.23 -3.61 11.30
C ASN A 72 -12.53 -4.28 12.64
N ASP A 73 -12.75 -5.60 12.67
CA ASP A 73 -13.02 -6.29 13.92
C ASP A 73 -11.83 -6.10 14.90
N PRO A 74 -12.08 -5.67 16.15
CA PRO A 74 -11.02 -5.31 17.08
C PRO A 74 -10.19 -6.50 17.58
N THR A 75 -10.69 -7.73 17.42
CA THR A 75 -10.05 -8.95 17.91
C THR A 75 -9.46 -9.76 16.77
N ASP A 76 -10.25 -9.99 15.72
CA ASP A 76 -9.94 -10.93 14.63
C ASP A 76 -9.67 -10.25 13.28
N GLY A 77 -9.89 -8.94 13.19
CA GLY A 77 -9.64 -8.12 12.02
C GLY A 77 -8.15 -7.92 11.72
N VAL A 78 -7.83 -6.93 10.87
CA VAL A 78 -6.45 -6.68 10.44
C VAL A 78 -5.80 -5.62 11.34
N PRO A 79 -4.80 -5.97 12.17
CA PRO A 79 -4.20 -5.00 13.09
C PRO A 79 -3.53 -3.83 12.36
N GLY A 80 -3.84 -2.62 12.81
CA GLY A 80 -3.25 -1.38 12.28
C GLY A 80 -3.81 -0.96 10.92
N VAL A 81 -4.90 -1.55 10.46
CA VAL A 81 -5.59 -1.20 9.21
C VAL A 81 -6.99 -0.68 9.52
N LEU A 82 -7.41 0.34 8.79
CA LEU A 82 -8.79 0.84 8.79
C LEU A 82 -9.40 0.58 7.41
N ALA A 83 -10.55 -0.08 7.36
CA ALA A 83 -11.34 -0.26 6.15
C ALA A 83 -12.55 0.68 6.13
N THR A 84 -12.75 1.42 5.04
CA THR A 84 -13.94 2.22 4.80
C THR A 84 -14.60 1.77 3.50
N ALA A 85 -15.87 1.38 3.55
CA ALA A 85 -16.62 0.95 2.37
C ALA A 85 -17.52 2.06 1.83
N ALA A 86 -17.50 2.27 0.51
CA ALA A 86 -18.39 3.18 -0.21
C ALA A 86 -18.62 2.68 -1.65
N VAL A 87 -19.88 2.49 -2.03
CA VAL A 87 -20.29 2.18 -3.41
C VAL A 87 -19.49 1.01 -4.02
N ALA A 88 -19.49 -0.14 -3.35
CA ALA A 88 -18.75 -1.35 -3.73
C ALA A 88 -17.22 -1.26 -3.71
N VAL A 89 -16.65 -0.14 -3.26
CA VAL A 89 -15.20 0.03 -3.08
C VAL A 89 -14.87 0.08 -1.60
N ILE A 90 -13.81 -0.59 -1.21
CA ILE A 90 -13.24 -0.55 0.13
C ILE A 90 -11.90 0.15 0.06
N THR A 91 -11.75 1.26 0.77
CA THR A 91 -10.47 1.93 0.99
C THR A 91 -9.85 1.41 2.28
N LEU A 92 -8.69 0.77 2.15
CA LEU A 92 -7.85 0.33 3.26
C LEU A 92 -6.75 1.36 3.50
N THR A 93 -6.65 1.85 4.73
CA THR A 93 -5.62 2.81 5.13
C THR A 93 -4.80 2.25 6.29
N SER A 94 -3.48 2.37 6.21
CA SER A 94 -2.60 2.11 7.35
C SER A 94 -2.81 3.18 8.43
N THR A 95 -3.17 2.75 9.64
CA THR A 95 -3.42 3.65 10.78
C THR A 95 -2.12 4.17 11.43
N ILE A 96 -1.00 3.49 11.18
CA ILE A 96 0.32 3.90 11.68
C ILE A 96 1.28 3.99 10.48
N PRO A 97 1.41 5.18 9.87
CA PRO A 97 2.29 5.40 8.73
C PRO A 97 3.71 4.92 9.02
N GLY A 98 4.27 4.11 8.13
CA GLY A 98 5.64 3.59 8.23
C GLY A 98 5.84 2.40 9.18
N ALA A 99 4.82 1.99 9.95
CA ALA A 99 4.89 0.79 10.79
C ALA A 99 4.02 -0.35 10.24
N THR A 100 2.77 -0.05 9.89
CA THR A 100 1.87 -1.01 9.23
C THR A 100 1.89 -0.73 7.74
N LEU A 101 2.15 -1.76 6.94
CA LEU A 101 2.12 -1.68 5.49
C LEU A 101 1.10 -2.69 4.96
N LEU A 102 0.36 -2.30 3.93
CA LEU A 102 -0.71 -3.09 3.34
C LEU A 102 -0.17 -3.97 2.23
N THR A 103 -0.43 -5.27 2.34
CA THR A 103 -0.26 -6.24 1.25
C THR A 103 -1.59 -6.93 1.01
N VAL A 104 -2.13 -6.79 -0.20
CA VAL A 104 -3.45 -7.32 -0.56
C VAL A 104 -3.33 -8.15 -1.82
N THR A 105 -3.86 -9.37 -1.77
CA THR A 105 -3.87 -10.30 -2.91
C THR A 105 -5.18 -11.06 -2.96
N SER A 106 -5.66 -11.33 -4.17
CA SER A 106 -6.71 -12.30 -4.44
C SER A 106 -6.42 -12.97 -5.78
N THR A 107 -6.87 -14.21 -5.95
CA THR A 107 -6.88 -14.89 -7.25
C THR A 107 -8.22 -14.74 -7.99
N ASP A 108 -9.24 -14.26 -7.31
CA ASP A 108 -10.60 -14.16 -7.82
C ASP A 108 -10.81 -12.82 -8.53
N ALA A 109 -11.34 -12.87 -9.76
CA ALA A 109 -11.45 -11.71 -10.64
C ALA A 109 -12.53 -10.70 -10.20
N THR A 110 -13.39 -11.10 -9.28
CA THR A 110 -14.44 -10.27 -8.65
C THR A 110 -13.86 -9.24 -7.67
N PHE A 111 -12.58 -9.38 -7.29
CA PHE A 111 -11.83 -8.36 -6.56
C PHE A 111 -10.85 -7.63 -7.48
N THR A 112 -11.06 -6.34 -7.66
CA THR A 112 -10.06 -5.47 -8.30
C THR A 112 -9.29 -4.70 -7.24
N ILE A 113 -7.97 -4.92 -7.17
CA ILE A 113 -7.10 -4.32 -6.14
C ILE A 113 -6.22 -3.25 -6.78
N SER A 114 -6.23 -2.05 -6.23
CA SER A 114 -5.45 -0.90 -6.71
C SER A 114 -4.72 -0.21 -5.57
N THR A 115 -3.43 0.08 -5.77
CA THR A 115 -2.66 0.91 -4.82
C THR A 115 -2.90 2.39 -5.11
N THR A 116 -3.39 3.12 -4.12
CA THR A 116 -3.61 4.58 -4.22
C THR A 116 -2.49 5.37 -3.56
N GLU A 117 -1.86 4.83 -2.51
CA GLU A 117 -0.71 5.45 -1.85
C GLU A 117 0.32 4.40 -1.42
N ALA A 118 1.60 4.67 -1.69
CA ALA A 118 2.71 3.87 -1.20
C ALA A 118 3.94 4.75 -0.98
N GLN A 119 4.79 4.34 -0.03
CA GLN A 119 6.00 5.05 0.34
C GLN A 119 7.15 4.06 0.47
N CYS A 120 8.33 4.45 0.01
CA CYS A 120 9.57 3.71 0.21
C CYS A 120 10.69 4.68 0.54
N TYR A 121 11.73 4.19 1.22
CA TYR A 121 12.89 4.99 1.59
C TYR A 121 14.18 4.24 1.28
N VAL A 122 15.20 5.01 0.92
CA VAL A 122 16.59 4.58 0.89
C VAL A 122 17.30 5.35 1.98
N ASP A 123 17.87 4.64 2.95
CA ASP A 123 18.68 5.27 3.99
C ASP A 123 20.14 5.37 3.53
N LEU A 124 20.79 6.47 3.89
CA LEU A 124 22.19 6.74 3.60
C LEU A 124 22.92 6.98 4.91
N GLU A 125 23.86 6.10 5.24
CA GLU A 125 24.68 6.26 6.43
C GLU A 125 25.60 7.50 6.32
N SER A 126 25.85 8.14 7.47
CA SER A 126 26.53 9.45 7.55
C SER A 126 27.96 9.51 6.97
N LEU A 127 28.62 8.36 6.78
CA LEU A 127 29.96 8.29 6.16
C LEU A 127 29.93 8.45 4.63
N ALA A 128 28.76 8.40 3.98
CA ALA A 128 28.67 8.36 2.53
C ALA A 128 28.89 9.71 1.82
N LEU A 129 28.94 10.83 2.55
CA LEU A 129 29.16 12.17 1.98
C LEU A 129 30.44 12.80 2.54
N ASP A 130 31.44 12.96 1.68
CA ASP A 130 32.73 13.57 1.99
C ASP A 130 33.16 14.56 0.89
N ALA A 131 34.46 14.89 0.84
CA ALA A 131 34.99 15.78 -0.19
C ALA A 131 34.93 15.17 -1.61
N GLU A 132 34.85 13.85 -1.72
CA GLU A 132 34.78 13.11 -2.98
C GLU A 132 33.33 12.86 -3.41
N PHE A 133 32.41 12.68 -2.46
CA PHE A 133 30.97 12.50 -2.68
C PHE A 133 30.17 13.65 -2.08
N THR A 134 29.95 14.69 -2.89
CA THR A 134 29.38 15.96 -2.42
C THR A 134 27.87 16.10 -2.64
N HIS A 135 27.24 15.16 -3.36
CA HIS A 135 25.85 15.25 -3.78
C HIS A 135 25.12 13.92 -3.60
N ILE A 136 23.83 14.00 -3.27
CA ILE A 136 22.90 12.87 -3.36
C ILE A 136 22.04 13.09 -4.61
N ALA A 137 21.90 12.05 -5.41
CA ALA A 137 20.95 12.01 -6.51
C ALA A 137 20.00 10.82 -6.31
N ALA A 138 18.70 11.06 -6.48
CA ALA A 138 17.69 10.04 -6.52
C ALA A 138 17.07 10.02 -7.92
N LYS A 139 17.08 8.86 -8.58
CA LYS A 139 16.35 8.64 -9.82
C LYS A 139 15.10 7.86 -9.49
N VAL A 140 13.96 8.36 -9.95
CA VAL A 140 12.68 7.65 -9.88
C VAL A 140 12.33 7.16 -11.27
N THR A 141 11.90 5.92 -11.34
CA THR A 141 11.27 5.35 -12.53
C THR A 141 9.91 4.82 -12.09
N THR A 142 8.85 5.14 -12.83
CA THR A 142 7.51 4.62 -12.58
C THR A 142 6.91 4.16 -13.91
N THR A 143 6.20 3.03 -13.87
CA THR A 143 5.29 2.60 -14.94
C THR A 143 3.83 2.87 -14.58
N ALA A 144 3.57 3.32 -13.35
CA ALA A 144 2.23 3.67 -12.89
C ALA A 144 1.85 5.08 -13.38
N ALA A 145 0.59 5.26 -13.74
CA ALA A 145 0.00 6.55 -14.06
C ALA A 145 -0.32 7.35 -12.77
N SER A 146 0.70 7.56 -11.94
CA SER A 146 0.58 8.21 -10.63
C SER A 146 1.51 9.40 -10.51
N ASN A 147 1.17 10.31 -9.61
CA ASN A 147 2.11 11.33 -9.17
C ASN A 147 3.20 10.66 -8.34
N VAL A 148 4.45 11.03 -8.59
CA VAL A 148 5.57 10.59 -7.75
C VAL A 148 6.27 11.82 -7.17
N ALA A 149 6.52 11.76 -5.87
CA ALA A 149 7.27 12.78 -5.14
C ALA A 149 8.50 12.15 -4.49
N VAL A 150 9.59 12.91 -4.43
CA VAL A 150 10.80 12.54 -3.70
C VAL A 150 11.11 13.65 -2.71
N MET A 151 11.31 13.25 -1.46
CA MET A 151 11.72 14.16 -0.39
C MET A 151 13.03 13.65 0.22
N LEU A 152 13.98 14.57 0.42
CA LEU A 152 15.14 14.28 1.25
C LEU A 152 14.79 14.54 2.71
N LEU A 153 14.68 13.46 3.49
CA LEU A 153 14.57 13.54 4.94
C LEU A 153 15.98 13.58 5.55
N ARG A 154 16.21 14.52 6.44
CA ARG A 154 17.46 14.63 7.20
C ARG A 154 17.18 15.12 8.60
N TYR A 155 18.00 14.70 9.55
CA TYR A 155 18.00 15.23 10.91
C TYR A 155 18.38 16.72 10.95
N HIS A 156 18.46 17.33 12.14
CA HIS A 156 18.77 18.75 12.38
C HIS A 156 20.10 19.22 11.78
N SER A 157 20.14 19.39 10.46
CA SER A 157 21.34 19.83 9.77
C SER A 157 21.38 21.35 9.69
N ARG A 158 22.45 21.91 10.26
CA ARG A 158 22.71 23.35 10.36
C ARG A 158 23.07 24.02 9.02
N LYS A 159 23.25 23.24 7.93
CA LYS A 159 23.68 23.76 6.62
C LYS A 159 22.52 23.81 5.63
N LYS A 160 22.38 24.94 4.93
CA LYS A 160 21.40 25.13 3.84
C LYS A 160 21.65 24.12 2.72
N ILE A 161 20.58 23.53 2.18
CA ILE A 161 20.64 22.71 0.97
C ILE A 161 20.18 23.51 -0.24
N THR A 162 20.73 23.14 -1.39
CA THR A 162 20.21 23.54 -2.69
C THR A 162 19.67 22.29 -3.33
N GLN A 163 18.34 22.17 -3.44
CA GLN A 163 17.70 21.10 -4.19
C GLN A 163 17.50 21.54 -5.64
N LYS A 164 17.87 20.69 -6.58
CA LYS A 164 17.62 20.88 -8.01
C LYS A 164 16.82 19.69 -8.52
N MET A 165 15.71 19.95 -9.18
CA MET A 165 14.86 18.92 -9.80
C MET A 165 14.97 19.06 -11.32
N GLY A 166 15.12 17.93 -12.01
CA GLY A 166 15.11 17.86 -13.47
C GLY A 166 14.13 16.77 -13.90
N ALA A 167 13.30 17.06 -14.90
CA ALA A 167 12.42 16.08 -15.52
C ALA A 167 12.93 15.80 -16.94
N GLN A 168 12.91 14.53 -17.34
CA GLN A 168 13.18 14.11 -18.71
C GLN A 168 11.87 13.57 -19.29
N TYR A 169 11.49 14.06 -20.48
CA TYR A 169 10.35 13.52 -21.22
C TYR A 169 10.70 12.10 -21.71
N PRO A 170 9.78 11.12 -21.66
CA PRO A 170 10.07 9.78 -22.21
C PRO A 170 10.45 9.89 -23.69
N ALA A 171 11.50 9.17 -24.09
CA ALA A 171 11.96 9.09 -25.47
C ALA A 171 10.94 8.37 -26.36
#